data_AF-A0A938MCC3-F1
#
_entry.id   AF-A0A938MCC3-F1
#
_cell.length_a   1.000
_cell.length_b   1.000
_cell.length_c   1.000
_cell.angle_alpha   90.00
_cell.angle_beta   90.00
_cell.angle_gamma   90.00
#
_symmetry.space_group_name_H-M   'P 1'
#
loop_
_entity.id
_entity.type
_entity.pdbx_description
1 polymer ?
#
loop_
_entity_poly.entity_id
_entity_poly.type
_entity_poly.pdbx_seq_one_letter_code
_entity_poly.pdbx_strand_id
1 'polypeptide(L)' 'MTPKYRTAVIGRTGRGNYGHGLDVVWKDVENAEIVAVADEDAK' A
#
# COMPACT_ATOMS: atom_id res chain seq x y z
N MET A 1 -16.33 -0.39 -17.47
CA MET A 1 -15.53 -0.57 -16.24
C MET A 1 -14.14 -0.05 -16.52
N THR A 2 -13.67 0.92 -15.74
CA THR A 2 -12.28 1.39 -15.81
C THR A 2 -11.36 0.28 -15.30
N PRO A 3 -10.24 -0.06 -15.97
CA PRO A 3 -9.32 -1.09 -15.50
C PRO A 3 -8.77 -0.73 -14.11
N LYS A 4 -8.79 -1.69 -13.18
CA LYS A 4 -8.13 -1.55 -11.87
C LYS A 4 -6.69 -2.04 -11.95
N TYR A 5 -5.77 -1.21 -11.49
CA TYR A 5 -4.35 -1.53 -11.38
C TYR A 5 -4.06 -2.13 -10.01
N ARG A 6 -3.42 -3.30 -10.01
CA ARG A 6 -3.03 -3.98 -8.78
C ARG A 6 -1.77 -3.33 -8.23
N THR A 7 -1.80 -2.95 -6.97
CA THR A 7 -0.70 -2.33 -6.23
C THR A 7 -0.34 -3.16 -5.01
N ALA A 8 0.95 -3.17 -4.67
CA ALA A 8 1.46 -3.81 -3.47
C ALA A 8 2.33 -2.81 -2.70
N VAL A 9 2.22 -2.84 -1.37
CA VAL A 9 2.96 -1.94 -0.49
C VAL A 9 4.04 -2.75 0.23
N ILE A 10 5.29 -2.31 0.17
CA ILE A 10 6.42 -2.92 0.88
C ILE A 10 7.01 -1.85 1.79
N GLY A 11 6.92 -2.07 3.10
CA GLY A 11 7.32 -1.13 4.13
C GLY A 11 8.15 -1.79 5.21
N ARG A 12 8.80 -0.95 6.02
CA ARG A 12 9.49 -1.37 7.23
C ARG A 12 9.13 -0.42 8.36
N THR A 13 8.39 -0.92 9.35
CA THR A 13 7.99 -0.13 10.51
C THR A 13 9.20 0.39 11.29
N GLY A 14 9.16 1.66 11.70
CA GLY A 14 10.21 2.32 12.49
C GLY A 14 11.47 2.74 11.72
N ARG A 15 11.56 2.49 10.41
CA ARG A 15 12.73 2.81 9.56
C ARG A 15 12.40 3.75 8.39
N GLY A 16 11.40 4.59 8.59
CA GLY A 16 10.92 5.57 7.61
C GLY A 16 9.40 5.58 7.45
N ASN A 17 8.69 4.55 7.92
CA ASN A 17 7.22 4.45 7.93
C ASN A 17 6.54 4.70 6.57
N TYR A 18 7.30 4.62 5.48
CA TYR A 18 6.84 5.01 4.15
C TYR A 18 5.76 4.07 3.61
N GLY A 19 5.71 2.80 4.05
CA GLY A 19 4.65 1.86 3.66
C GLY A 19 3.27 2.20 4.23
N HIS A 20 3.19 2.55 5.51
CA HIS A 20 1.94 2.85 6.23
C HIS A 20 1.32 4.23 5.90
N GLY A 21 2.03 5.07 5.15
CA GLY A 21 1.49 6.33 4.60
C GLY A 21 1.09 6.22 3.14
N LEU A 22 1.75 5.32 2.38
CA LEU A 22 1.50 5.14 0.95
C LEU A 22 0.26 4.28 0.68
N ASP A 23 -0.08 3.32 1.54
CA ASP A 23 -1.34 2.57 1.45
C ASP A 23 -2.57 3.49 1.54
N VAL A 24 -2.49 4.59 2.29
CA VAL A 24 -3.57 5.60 2.38
C VAL A 24 -3.75 6.32 1.06
N VAL A 25 -2.68 6.75 0.40
CA VAL A 25 -2.74 7.46 -0.89
C VAL A 25 -3.41 6.60 -1.96
N TRP A 26 -3.14 5.29 -1.97
CA TRP A 26 -3.74 4.38 -2.92
C TRP A 26 -5.26 4.19 -2.73
N LYS A 27 -5.81 4.51 -1.55
CA LYS A 27 -7.27 4.48 -1.32
C LYS A 27 -8.01 5.63 -2.01
N ASP A 28 -7.32 6.74 -2.29
CA ASP A 28 -7.89 7.89 -3.00
C ASP A 28 -7.82 7.76 -4.53
N VAL A 29 -7.16 6.71 -5.03
CA VAL A 29 -6.98 6.43 -6.45
C VAL A 29 -8.01 5.38 -6.88
N GLU A 30 -9.12 5.81 -7.48
CA GLU A 30 -10.28 4.97 -7.80
C GLU A 30 -9.96 3.76 -8.71
N ASN A 31 -8.92 3.89 -9.54
CA ASN A 31 -8.43 2.84 -10.43
C ASN A 31 -7.27 2.01 -9.83
N ALA A 32 -6.94 2.17 -8.55
CA ALA A 32 -5.94 1.35 -7.86
C ALA A 32 -6.61 0.39 -6.88
N GLU A 33 -6.04 -0.81 -6.77
CA GLU A 33 -6.44 -1.82 -5.80
C GLU A 33 -5.20 -2.36 -5.09
N ILE A 34 -5.13 -2.17 -3.77
CA ILE A 34 -4.07 -2.73 -2.94
C ILE A 34 -4.37 -4.21 -2.73
N VAL A 35 -3.50 -5.08 -3.23
CA VAL A 35 -3.68 -6.54 -3.15
C VAL A 35 -2.76 -7.23 -2.17
N ALA A 36 -1.74 -6.53 -1.67
CA ALA A 36 -0.79 -7.04 -0.70
C ALA A 36 -0.07 -5.92 0.05
N VAL A 37 0.25 -6.17 1.32
CA VAL A 37 1.12 -5.35 2.15
C VAL A 37 2.17 -6.28 2.78
N ALA A 38 3.43 -5.89 2.71
CA ALA A 38 4.55 -6.58 3.35
C ALA A 38 5.25 -5.63 4.33
N ASP A 39 5.35 -6.05 5.60
CA ASP A 39 6.19 -5.44 6.63
C ASP A 39 6.91 -6.56 7.39
N GLU A 40 8.11 -6.27 7.90
CA GLU A 40 8.83 -7.21 8.77
C GLU A 40 8.25 -7.23 10.19
N ASP A 41 7.59 -6.14 10.61
CA ASP A 41 6.86 -6.07 11.86
C ASP A 41 5.48 -6.71 11.67
N ALA A 42 5.20 -7.78 12.42
CA ALA A 42 3.98 -8.58 12.29
C ALA A 42 2.78 -7.97 13.06
N LYS A 43 2.83 -6.67 13.38
CA LYS A 43 1.83 -6.00 14.20
C LYS A 43 0.55 -5.64 13.48
#